data_AF-A0A6B2SMH3-F1
#
_entry.id   AF-A0A6B2SMH3-F1
#
_cell.length_a   1.000
_cell.length_b   1.000
_cell.length_c   1.000
_cell.angle_alpha   90.00
_cell.angle_beta   90.00
_cell.angle_gamma   90.00
#
_symmetry.space_group_name_H-M   'P 1'
#
loop_
_entity.id
_entity.type
_entity.pdbx_description
1 polymer ?
#
loop_
_entity_poly.entity_id
_entity_poly.type
_entity_poly.pdbx_seq_one_letter_code
_entity_poly.pdbx_strand_id
1 'polypeptide(L)'
;MMPSLIRRRRERPGLRLWPVGLVLASAFVLAVLVAAAVFAAGWDLLGARELRPERRLDSKTLFDLVKLSFGVVAGAGALVALVVAYRRQRVDEDGALREATRLHTERFTTAVSQLGSESAAVRLGGVHALAGLADDAPTALLRQTCIDVLSAYLRLPYTAEADLPADDMAARHTYLALREVRHTVIRLIRDRTAIGPEETHVSWRGHDFDFTGVVFDGGDFSDAEFVGGTVHFTGAVFADGRVDFSGVRFSGVDFSGAQFSGGGVDFVNAVFADGQVDFSGARFSGARVNFVDARFSGGTVSFSFARFSGGTVDFSGAAFSDGTVDFTRAAFDTEVHFTDAEFSGGTVHFTGAEFSGGTVDYTAAEFSTSGTVSFAAAHFRGGLVDLSSAMGRAPDDLLPPQGRPLPPGLRVPPQWRSPTP
;
A
#
# COMPACT_ATOMS: atom_id res chain seq x y z
N MET A 1 -24.27 7.24 -2.24
CA MET A 1 -24.64 6.09 -1.40
C MET A 1 -24.81 4.88 -2.33
N MET A 2 -23.71 4.19 -2.62
CA MET A 2 -23.68 2.96 -3.43
C MET A 2 -22.72 1.98 -2.74
N PRO A 3 -23.00 0.66 -2.76
CA PRO A 3 -22.40 -0.28 -1.83
C PRO A 3 -21.00 -0.67 -2.28
N SER A 4 -20.05 -0.60 -1.34
CA SER A 4 -18.72 -1.17 -1.41
C SER A 4 -18.77 -2.64 -1.84
N LEU A 5 -18.18 -2.97 -2.98
CA LEU A 5 -17.93 -4.35 -3.38
C LEU A 5 -16.84 -4.93 -2.48
N ILE A 6 -17.26 -5.49 -1.34
CA ILE A 6 -16.46 -6.37 -0.50
C ILE A 6 -16.07 -7.56 -1.38
N ARG A 7 -14.81 -7.55 -1.85
CA ARG A 7 -14.20 -8.69 -2.52
C ARG A 7 -14.02 -9.79 -1.47
N ARG A 8 -15.09 -10.55 -1.21
CA ARG A 8 -15.06 -11.77 -0.40
C ARG A 8 -14.01 -12.68 -1.01
N ARG A 9 -12.85 -12.73 -0.37
CA ARG A 9 -11.82 -13.73 -0.61
C ARG A 9 -12.52 -15.09 -0.49
N ARG A 10 -12.58 -15.83 -1.60
CA ARG A 10 -13.04 -17.22 -1.60
C ARG A 10 -12.21 -17.95 -0.55
N GLU A 11 -12.83 -18.26 0.59
CA GLU A 11 -12.40 -19.38 1.41
C GLU A 11 -12.29 -20.57 0.45
N ARG A 12 -11.07 -21.03 0.20
CA ARG A 12 -10.88 -22.33 -0.42
C ARG A 12 -11.66 -23.29 0.47
N PRO A 13 -12.63 -24.08 -0.05
CA PRO A 13 -13.29 -25.08 0.76
C PRO A 13 -12.16 -25.94 1.32
N GLY A 14 -11.94 -25.87 2.63
CA GLY A 14 -11.05 -26.81 3.28
C GLY A 14 -11.57 -28.17 2.87
N LEU A 15 -10.77 -28.93 2.11
CA LEU A 15 -11.06 -30.32 1.83
C LEU A 15 -11.39 -30.93 3.19
N ARG A 16 -12.66 -31.29 3.40
CA ARG A 16 -13.12 -31.99 4.60
C ARG A 16 -12.39 -33.32 4.59
N LEU A 17 -11.18 -33.32 5.14
CA LEU A 17 -10.37 -34.51 5.34
C LEU A 17 -11.24 -35.43 6.19
N TRP A 18 -11.56 -36.60 5.63
CA TRP A 18 -12.36 -37.59 6.33
C TRP A 18 -11.78 -37.85 7.73
N PRO A 19 -12.63 -38.11 8.74
CA PRO A 19 -12.19 -38.48 10.08
C PRO A 19 -11.09 -39.54 10.00
N VAL A 20 -9.96 -39.30 10.66
CA VAL A 20 -8.74 -40.11 10.55
C VAL A 20 -8.97 -41.58 10.89
N GLY A 21 -9.88 -41.84 11.82
CA GLY A 21 -10.34 -43.19 12.13
C GLY A 21 -10.94 -43.90 10.92
N LEU A 22 -11.70 -43.19 10.07
CA LEU A 22 -12.25 -43.76 8.84
C LEU A 22 -11.18 -44.00 7.78
N VAL A 23 -10.17 -43.13 7.66
CA VAL A 23 -9.09 -43.33 6.68
C VAL A 23 -8.21 -44.52 7.07
N LEU A 24 -7.82 -44.62 8.35
CA LEU A 24 -7.05 -45.76 8.87
C LEU A 24 -7.88 -47.05 8.85
N ALA A 25 -9.15 -47.00 9.25
CA ALA A 25 -10.04 -48.14 9.13
C ALA A 25 -10.23 -48.53 7.66
N SER A 26 -10.38 -47.57 6.73
CA SER A 26 -10.51 -47.88 5.31
C SER A 26 -9.25 -48.45 4.70
N ALA A 27 -8.06 -47.96 5.08
CA ALA A 27 -6.79 -48.49 4.61
C ALA A 27 -6.53 -49.89 5.17
N PHE A 28 -6.85 -50.11 6.45
CA PHE A 28 -6.78 -51.42 7.09
C PHE A 28 -7.78 -52.41 6.48
N VAL A 29 -9.04 -52.00 6.32
CA VAL A 29 -10.08 -52.80 5.66
C VAL A 29 -9.69 -53.12 4.23
N LEU A 30 -9.15 -52.15 3.47
CA LEU A 30 -8.67 -52.39 2.11
C LEU A 30 -7.50 -53.38 2.09
N ALA A 31 -6.55 -53.26 3.01
CA ALA A 31 -5.44 -54.23 3.14
C ALA A 31 -5.95 -55.64 3.49
N VAL A 32 -6.91 -55.76 4.40
CA VAL A 32 -7.56 -57.03 4.76
C VAL A 32 -8.34 -57.59 3.57
N LEU A 33 -9.08 -56.76 2.83
CA LEU A 33 -9.82 -57.17 1.64
C LEU A 33 -8.89 -57.65 0.53
N VAL A 34 -7.77 -56.96 0.29
CA VAL A 34 -6.77 -57.39 -0.69
C VAL A 34 -6.14 -58.72 -0.26
N ALA A 35 -5.80 -58.88 1.02
CA ALA A 35 -5.28 -60.15 1.54
C ALA A 35 -6.30 -61.29 1.41
N ALA A 36 -7.57 -61.03 1.74
CA ALA A 36 -8.66 -61.98 1.61
C ALA A 36 -8.94 -62.34 0.14
N ALA A 37 -8.88 -61.38 -0.78
CA ALA A 37 -9.06 -61.60 -2.20
C ALA A 37 -7.91 -62.45 -2.79
N VAL A 38 -6.67 -62.18 -2.40
CA VAL A 38 -5.51 -63.01 -2.78
C VAL A 38 -5.64 -64.43 -2.23
N PHE A 39 -6.10 -64.58 -0.98
CA PHE A 39 -6.35 -65.88 -0.37
C PHE A 39 -7.46 -66.65 -1.10
N ALA A 40 -8.58 -65.99 -1.39
CA ALA A 40 -9.72 -66.58 -2.10
C ALA A 40 -9.34 -66.96 -3.55
N ALA A 41 -8.62 -66.09 -4.26
CA ALA A 41 -8.11 -66.39 -5.60
C ALA A 41 -7.12 -67.56 -5.57
N GLY A 42 -6.25 -67.63 -4.55
CA GLY A 42 -5.38 -68.78 -4.32
C GLY A 42 -6.16 -70.07 -4.06
N TRP A 43 -7.22 -70.00 -3.25
CA TRP A 43 -8.11 -71.12 -2.94
C TRP A 43 -8.87 -71.62 -4.17
N ASP A 44 -9.42 -70.70 -4.97
CA ASP A 44 -10.19 -71.03 -6.18
C ASP A 44 -9.27 -71.57 -7.29
N LEU A 45 -8.04 -71.05 -7.42
CA LEU A 45 -7.02 -71.59 -8.32
C LEU A 45 -6.56 -73.01 -7.90
N LEU A 46 -6.56 -73.30 -6.60
CA LEU A 46 -6.31 -74.63 -6.04
C LEU A 46 -7.53 -75.57 -6.19
N GLY A 47 -8.75 -75.02 -6.22
CA GLY A 47 -9.99 -75.78 -6.48
C GLY A 47 -10.20 -76.10 -7.97
N ALA A 48 -9.80 -75.20 -8.87
CA ALA A 48 -9.91 -75.36 -10.32
C ALA A 48 -8.87 -76.32 -10.92
N ARG A 49 -7.80 -76.64 -10.18
CA ARG A 49 -6.83 -77.69 -10.52
C ARG A 49 -7.04 -78.82 -9.53
N GLU A 50 -7.66 -79.93 -9.95
CA GLU A 50 -7.79 -81.17 -9.17
C GLU A 50 -6.40 -81.74 -8.79
N LEU A 51 -5.72 -81.12 -7.84
CA LEU A 51 -4.42 -81.52 -7.34
C LEU A 51 -4.64 -82.61 -6.31
N ARG A 52 -4.22 -83.83 -6.67
CA ARG A 52 -4.17 -85.00 -5.79
C ARG A 52 -3.59 -84.61 -4.41
N PRO A 53 -4.15 -85.13 -3.30
CA PRO A 53 -3.67 -84.84 -1.96
C PRO A 53 -2.37 -85.61 -1.68
N GLU A 54 -1.27 -85.23 -2.32
CA GLU A 54 0.07 -85.57 -1.86
C GLU A 54 0.56 -84.47 -0.91
N ARG A 55 0.46 -84.79 0.39
CA ARG A 55 1.10 -84.08 1.49
C ARG A 55 2.61 -84.00 1.25
N ARG A 56 3.08 -82.82 0.85
CA ARG A 56 4.20 -82.10 1.48
C ARG A 56 4.31 -80.75 0.79
N LEU A 57 3.88 -79.70 1.48
CA LEU A 57 4.27 -78.34 1.13
C LEU A 57 5.79 -78.31 1.06
N ASP A 58 6.35 -78.06 -0.12
CA ASP A 58 7.79 -77.92 -0.30
C ASP A 58 8.27 -76.75 0.57
N SER A 59 9.35 -76.96 1.32
CA SER A 59 9.88 -75.96 2.27
C SER A 59 10.18 -74.62 1.60
N LYS A 60 10.47 -74.65 0.29
CA LYS A 60 10.70 -73.48 -0.54
C LYS A 60 9.45 -72.61 -0.70
N THR A 61 8.29 -73.21 -0.96
CA THR A 61 7.03 -72.49 -1.15
C THR A 61 6.52 -71.86 0.15
N LEU A 62 6.66 -72.56 1.27
CA LEU A 62 6.34 -72.00 2.59
C LEU A 62 7.24 -70.82 2.94
N PHE A 63 8.53 -70.90 2.59
CA PHE A 63 9.49 -69.83 2.81
C PHE A 63 9.20 -68.58 1.96
N ASP A 64 8.82 -68.76 0.69
CA ASP A 64 8.44 -67.65 -0.19
C ASP A 64 7.14 -66.97 0.26
N LEU A 65 6.16 -67.73 0.75
CA LEU A 65 4.93 -67.17 1.30
C LEU A 65 5.19 -66.34 2.57
N VAL A 66 6.10 -66.81 3.44
CA VAL A 66 6.52 -66.09 4.65
C VAL A 66 7.29 -64.82 4.30
N LYS A 67 8.18 -64.85 3.30
CA LYS A 67 8.86 -63.64 2.81
C LYS A 67 7.89 -62.60 2.27
N LEU A 68 6.90 -63.03 1.49
CA LEU A 68 5.87 -62.15 0.95
C LEU A 68 5.06 -61.48 2.08
N SER A 69 4.64 -62.27 3.08
CA SER A 69 3.88 -61.73 4.21
C SER A 69 4.71 -60.76 5.06
N PHE A 70 6.00 -61.05 5.30
CA PHE A 70 6.92 -60.11 5.93
C PHE A 70 7.08 -58.81 5.13
N GLY A 71 7.18 -58.90 3.80
CA GLY A 71 7.25 -57.73 2.92
C GLY A 71 6.01 -56.83 3.00
N VAL A 72 4.82 -57.43 3.01
CA VAL A 72 3.54 -56.70 3.14
C VAL A 72 3.41 -56.05 4.52
N VAL A 73 3.74 -56.79 5.60
CA VAL A 73 3.69 -56.25 6.97
C VAL A 73 4.71 -55.14 7.17
N ALA A 74 5.93 -55.31 6.66
CA ALA A 74 6.97 -54.27 6.71
C ALA A 74 6.56 -53.03 5.91
N GLY A 75 5.99 -53.21 4.70
CA GLY A 75 5.49 -52.11 3.88
C GLY A 75 4.34 -51.34 4.54
N ALA A 76 3.39 -52.05 5.16
CA ALA A 76 2.31 -51.43 5.92
C ALA A 76 2.83 -50.68 7.16
N GLY A 77 3.78 -51.28 7.89
CA GLY A 77 4.44 -50.62 9.03
C GLY A 77 5.19 -49.35 8.63
N ALA A 78 5.91 -49.38 7.51
CA ALA A 78 6.61 -48.21 6.97
C ALA A 78 5.65 -47.08 6.56
N LEU A 79 4.51 -47.42 5.94
CA LEU A 79 3.47 -46.44 5.59
C LEU A 79 2.89 -45.77 6.85
N VAL A 80 2.55 -46.56 7.88
CA VAL A 80 2.04 -46.04 9.15
C VAL A 80 3.07 -45.13 9.82
N ALA A 81 4.35 -45.54 9.85
CA ALA A 81 5.43 -44.73 10.40
C ALA A 81 5.58 -43.39 9.67
N LEU A 82 5.50 -43.37 8.34
CA LEU A 82 5.55 -42.16 7.53
C LEU A 82 4.38 -41.21 7.83
N VAL A 83 3.15 -41.75 7.93
CA VAL A 83 1.95 -40.95 8.26
C VAL A 83 2.05 -40.36 9.66
N VAL A 84 2.54 -41.12 10.63
CA VAL A 84 2.77 -40.65 12.00
C VAL A 84 3.84 -39.56 12.03
N ALA A 85 4.96 -39.75 11.33
CA ALA A 85 6.02 -38.75 11.23
C ALA A 85 5.51 -37.44 10.60
N TYR A 86 4.78 -37.52 9.48
CA TYR A 86 4.17 -36.34 8.83
C TYR A 86 3.17 -35.63 9.74
N ARG A 87 2.31 -36.36 10.47
CA ARG A 87 1.37 -35.73 11.41
C ARG A 87 2.07 -35.09 12.59
N ARG A 88 3.08 -35.76 13.15
CA ARG A 88 3.87 -35.21 14.25
C ARG A 88 4.53 -33.90 13.82
N GLN A 89 5.17 -33.91 12.65
CA GLN A 89 5.74 -32.70 12.05
C GLN A 89 4.69 -31.58 11.91
N ARG A 90 3.51 -31.88 11.38
CA ARG A 90 2.46 -30.87 11.20
C ARG A 90 1.88 -30.33 12.51
N VAL A 91 1.72 -31.19 13.52
CA VAL A 91 1.28 -30.77 14.86
C VAL A 91 2.35 -29.93 15.54
N ASP A 92 3.63 -30.27 15.36
CA ASP A 92 4.76 -29.52 15.90
C ASP A 92 4.89 -28.14 15.21
N GLU A 93 4.73 -28.07 13.88
CA GLU A 93 4.66 -26.81 13.11
C GLU A 93 3.48 -25.92 13.55
N ASP A 94 2.28 -26.50 13.66
CA ASP A 94 1.09 -25.79 14.16
C ASP A 94 1.28 -25.32 15.62
N GLY A 95 1.98 -26.12 16.43
CA GLY A 95 2.33 -25.81 17.81
C GLY A 95 3.29 -24.62 17.91
N ALA A 96 4.36 -24.64 17.13
CA ALA A 96 5.35 -23.56 17.07
C ALA A 96 4.72 -22.23 16.62
N LEU A 97 3.83 -22.26 15.61
CA LEU A 97 3.12 -21.07 15.16
C LEU A 97 2.21 -20.48 16.24
N ARG A 98 1.48 -21.33 16.98
CA ARG A 98 0.61 -20.88 18.09
C ARG A 98 1.43 -20.26 19.21
N GLU A 99 2.57 -20.86 19.56
CA GLU A 99 3.46 -20.33 20.59
C GLU A 99 4.06 -18.99 20.18
N ALA A 100 4.56 -18.88 18.94
CA ALA A 100 5.04 -17.61 18.39
C ALA A 100 3.95 -16.53 18.40
N THR A 101 2.71 -16.88 18.04
CA THR A 101 1.56 -15.95 18.08
C THR A 101 1.22 -15.52 19.51
N ARG A 102 1.27 -16.44 20.48
CA ARG A 102 1.03 -16.14 21.89
C ARG A 102 2.09 -15.18 22.45
N LEU A 103 3.37 -15.50 22.24
CA LEU A 103 4.49 -14.64 22.67
C LEU A 103 4.43 -13.27 22.00
N HIS A 104 4.08 -13.22 20.72
CA HIS A 104 3.86 -11.97 20.00
C HIS A 104 2.74 -11.15 20.64
N THR A 105 1.60 -11.77 20.99
CA THR A 105 0.46 -11.09 21.64
C THR A 105 0.81 -10.55 23.04
N GLU A 106 1.59 -11.30 23.82
CA GLU A 106 2.08 -10.88 25.14
C GLU A 106 3.01 -9.67 25.05
N ARG A 107 3.97 -9.71 24.11
CA ARG A 107 4.88 -8.57 23.83
C ARG A 107 4.13 -7.36 23.26
N PHE A 108 3.17 -7.60 22.38
CA PHE A 108 2.29 -6.57 21.80
C PHE A 108 1.59 -5.77 22.90
N THR A 109 0.93 -6.46 23.83
CA THR A 109 0.22 -5.83 24.95
C THR A 109 1.15 -4.96 25.80
N THR A 110 2.37 -5.45 26.04
CA THR A 110 3.40 -4.70 26.78
C THR A 110 3.84 -3.44 26.03
N ALA A 111 4.14 -3.56 24.74
CA ALA A 111 4.61 -2.44 23.91
C ALA A 111 3.52 -1.36 23.76
N VAL A 112 2.26 -1.76 23.57
CA VAL A 112 1.11 -0.83 23.55
C VAL A 112 0.96 -0.12 24.90
N SER A 113 1.10 -0.84 26.02
CA SER A 113 1.05 -0.22 27.35
C SER A 113 2.17 0.80 27.57
N GLN A 114 3.38 0.54 27.05
CA GLN A 114 4.50 1.48 27.12
C GLN A 114 4.24 2.72 26.24
N LEU A 115 3.70 2.54 25.03
CA LEU A 115 3.30 3.62 24.13
C LEU A 115 2.23 4.54 24.74
N GLY A 116 1.36 3.99 25.59
CA GLY A 116 0.32 4.72 26.33
C GLY A 116 0.81 5.46 27.58
N SER A 117 2.08 5.32 27.98
CA SER A 117 2.62 5.91 29.22
C SER A 117 2.65 7.45 29.18
N GLU A 118 2.45 8.13 30.31
CA GLU A 118 2.63 9.59 30.40
C GLU A 118 4.08 10.04 30.15
N SER A 119 5.06 9.16 30.38
CA SER A 119 6.48 9.46 30.14
C SER A 119 6.84 9.29 28.66
N ALA A 120 7.25 10.39 28.00
CA ALA A 120 7.71 10.36 26.62
C ALA A 120 8.85 9.37 26.37
N ALA A 121 9.78 9.20 27.33
CA ALA A 121 10.86 8.22 27.21
C ALA A 121 10.34 6.77 27.19
N VAL A 122 9.31 6.47 27.99
CA VAL A 122 8.66 5.15 27.98
C VAL A 122 7.86 4.96 26.70
N ARG A 123 7.19 6.01 26.20
CA ARG A 123 6.51 5.97 24.89
C ARG A 123 7.49 5.67 23.76
N LEU A 124 8.66 6.30 23.76
CA LEU A 124 9.72 6.07 22.77
C LEU A 124 10.19 4.61 22.80
N GLY A 125 10.38 4.04 24.00
CA GLY A 125 10.63 2.61 24.16
C GLY A 125 9.52 1.73 23.59
N GLY A 126 8.26 2.10 23.83
CA GLY A 126 7.08 1.43 23.27
C GLY A 126 7.00 1.49 21.74
N VAL A 127 7.33 2.64 21.13
CA VAL A 127 7.42 2.81 19.68
C VAL A 127 8.46 1.86 19.07
N HIS A 128 9.67 1.81 19.62
CA HIS A 128 10.71 0.89 19.15
C HIS A 128 10.33 -0.58 19.38
N ALA A 129 9.70 -0.89 20.51
CA ALA A 129 9.23 -2.25 20.79
C ALA A 129 8.14 -2.69 19.81
N LEU A 130 7.19 -1.82 19.45
CA LEU A 130 6.17 -2.10 18.44
C LEU A 130 6.76 -2.25 17.04
N ALA A 131 7.73 -1.42 16.68
CA ALA A 131 8.41 -1.54 15.39
C ALA A 131 9.18 -2.87 15.28
N GLY A 132 9.96 -3.24 16.29
CA GLY A 132 10.65 -4.53 16.32
C GLY A 132 9.67 -5.72 16.33
N LEU A 133 8.53 -5.57 17.01
CA LEU A 133 7.49 -6.61 17.01
C LEU A 133 6.83 -6.77 15.64
N ALA A 134 6.66 -5.69 14.88
CA ALA A 134 6.18 -5.72 13.51
C ALA A 134 7.21 -6.42 12.59
N ASP A 135 8.50 -6.17 12.80
CA ASP A 135 9.59 -6.82 12.07
C ASP A 135 9.56 -8.35 12.30
N ASP A 136 9.41 -8.76 13.56
CA ASP A 136 9.35 -10.17 14.01
C ASP A 136 7.96 -10.82 13.90
N ALA A 137 6.99 -10.18 13.24
CA ALA A 137 5.60 -10.64 13.24
C ALA A 137 5.44 -12.01 12.55
N PRO A 138 4.78 -13.00 13.17
CA PRO A 138 4.58 -14.33 12.58
C PRO A 138 3.75 -14.32 11.28
N THR A 139 2.91 -13.30 11.10
CA THR A 139 2.05 -13.15 9.92
C THR A 139 1.97 -11.68 9.50
N ALA A 140 1.70 -11.44 8.21
CA ALA A 140 1.48 -10.10 7.69
C ALA A 140 0.34 -9.36 8.41
N LEU A 141 -0.70 -10.07 8.85
CA LEU A 141 -1.81 -9.45 9.60
C LEU A 141 -1.36 -8.89 10.96
N LEU A 142 -0.49 -9.62 11.66
CA LEU A 142 0.07 -9.17 12.94
C LEU A 142 1.03 -8.00 12.74
N ARG A 143 1.80 -8.00 11.64
CA ARG A 143 2.62 -6.83 11.25
C ARG A 143 1.75 -5.60 11.02
N GLN A 144 0.68 -5.75 10.22
CA GLN A 144 -0.28 -4.69 9.96
C GLN A 144 -0.86 -4.14 11.27
N THR A 145 -1.21 -5.01 12.22
CA THR A 145 -1.75 -4.57 13.53
C THR A 145 -0.76 -3.66 14.29
N CYS A 146 0.54 -3.94 14.22
CA CYS A 146 1.57 -3.09 14.83
C CYS A 146 1.69 -1.72 14.10
N ILE A 147 1.67 -1.74 12.77
CA ILE A 147 1.67 -0.54 11.92
C ILE A 147 0.43 0.32 12.19
N ASP A 148 -0.74 -0.31 12.34
CA ASP A 148 -2.01 0.35 12.63
C ASP A 148 -1.96 1.09 13.98
N VAL A 149 -1.34 0.50 15.01
CA VAL A 149 -1.17 1.15 16.32
C VAL A 149 -0.22 2.36 16.22
N LEU A 150 0.89 2.22 15.49
CA LEU A 150 1.83 3.33 15.26
C LEU A 150 1.15 4.49 14.52
N SER A 151 0.36 4.16 13.48
CA SER A 151 -0.41 5.13 12.72
C SER A 151 -1.54 5.75 13.56
N ALA A 152 -2.22 4.97 14.39
CA ALA A 152 -3.21 5.45 15.35
C ALA A 152 -2.63 6.41 16.39
N TYR A 153 -1.40 6.17 16.85
CA TYR A 153 -0.73 7.10 17.76
C TYR A 153 -0.52 8.48 17.14
N LEU A 154 -0.20 8.56 15.85
CA LEU A 154 -0.06 9.84 15.13
C LEU A 154 -1.39 10.60 15.01
N ARG A 155 -2.53 9.90 15.09
CA ARG A 155 -3.88 10.49 15.03
C ARG A 155 -4.43 10.97 16.37
N LEU A 156 -3.70 10.78 17.47
CA LEU A 156 -4.09 11.32 18.76
C LEU A 156 -4.20 12.85 18.71
N PRO A 157 -5.04 13.48 19.57
CA PRO A 157 -5.16 14.93 19.63
C PRO A 157 -3.81 15.62 19.73
N TYR A 158 -3.64 16.67 18.92
CA TYR A 158 -2.41 17.41 18.78
C TYR A 158 -2.63 18.87 19.18
N THR A 159 -1.71 19.42 19.96
CA THR A 159 -1.67 20.85 20.32
C THR A 159 -0.39 21.42 19.71
N ALA A 160 -0.53 22.42 18.85
CA ALA A 160 0.62 23.04 18.19
C ALA A 160 1.45 23.86 19.19
N GLU A 161 2.75 24.03 18.90
CA GLU A 161 3.62 24.88 19.73
C GLU A 161 3.07 26.31 19.84
N ALA A 162 2.48 26.83 18.76
CA ALA A 162 1.91 28.17 18.70
C ALA A 162 0.68 28.36 19.61
N ASP A 163 0.01 27.28 20.00
CA ASP A 163 -1.16 27.31 20.90
C ASP A 163 -0.77 27.21 22.38
N LEU A 164 0.52 27.01 22.68
CA LEU A 164 1.01 26.93 24.04
C LEU A 164 1.11 28.32 24.69
N PRO A 165 0.88 28.44 26.01
CA PRO A 165 1.13 29.70 26.71
C PRO A 165 2.61 30.13 26.58
N ALA A 166 2.86 31.39 26.22
CA ALA A 166 4.18 31.90 25.82
C ALA A 166 5.31 31.73 26.87
N ASP A 167 4.96 31.57 28.15
CA ASP A 167 5.91 31.41 29.27
C ASP A 167 5.83 30.03 29.96
N ASP A 168 5.08 29.08 29.41
CA ASP A 168 4.97 27.74 29.98
C ASP A 168 6.05 26.79 29.42
N MET A 169 7.22 26.87 30.05
CA MET A 169 8.38 26.02 29.71
C MET A 169 8.10 24.53 29.91
N ALA A 170 7.21 24.16 30.85
CA ALA A 170 6.89 22.76 31.11
C ALA A 170 5.97 22.20 30.01
N ALA A 171 4.99 22.99 29.56
CA ALA A 171 4.16 22.64 28.40
C ALA A 171 5.00 22.54 27.14
N ARG A 172 5.92 23.48 26.91
CA ARG A 172 6.85 23.44 25.76
C ARG A 172 7.75 22.22 25.78
N HIS A 173 8.31 21.87 26.95
CA HIS A 173 9.14 20.66 27.08
C HIS A 173 8.33 19.38 26.81
N THR A 174 7.09 19.31 27.31
CA THR A 174 6.17 18.20 27.03
C THR A 174 5.85 18.09 25.54
N TYR A 175 5.57 19.22 24.88
CA TYR A 175 5.35 19.28 23.44
C TYR A 175 6.54 18.73 22.66
N LEU A 176 7.76 19.23 22.94
CA LEU A 176 8.98 18.77 22.26
C LEU A 176 9.23 17.27 22.47
N ALA A 177 8.99 16.77 23.68
CA ALA A 177 9.16 15.35 23.99
C ALA A 177 8.14 14.47 23.24
N LEU A 178 6.87 14.89 23.15
CA LEU A 178 5.85 14.16 22.38
C LEU A 178 6.08 14.26 20.88
N ARG A 179 6.55 15.41 20.40
CA ARG A 179 6.96 15.63 19.00
C ARG A 179 8.06 14.65 18.61
N GLU A 180 9.08 14.46 19.46
CA GLU A 180 10.14 13.48 19.21
C GLU A 180 9.62 12.04 19.07
N VAL A 181 8.64 11.65 19.90
CA VAL A 181 8.00 10.32 19.79
C VAL A 181 7.28 10.19 18.44
N ARG A 182 6.51 11.21 18.03
CA ARG A 182 5.80 11.22 16.73
C ARG A 182 6.76 11.15 15.55
N HIS A 183 7.82 11.95 15.57
CA HIS A 183 8.84 11.99 14.53
C HIS A 183 9.61 10.68 14.46
N THR A 184 9.83 10.01 15.59
CA THR A 184 10.38 8.65 15.62
C THR A 184 9.46 7.64 14.94
N VAL A 185 8.14 7.71 15.15
CA VAL A 185 7.20 6.84 14.42
C VAL A 185 7.31 7.04 12.91
N ILE A 186 7.31 8.29 12.44
CA ILE A 186 7.45 8.64 11.02
C ILE A 186 8.74 8.07 10.44
N ARG A 187 9.87 8.30 11.12
CA ARG A 187 11.19 7.81 10.71
C ARG A 187 11.25 6.29 10.64
N LEU A 188 10.69 5.58 11.64
CA LEU A 188 10.68 4.10 11.62
C LEU A 188 9.83 3.54 10.48
N ILE A 189 8.74 4.21 10.10
CA ILE A 189 7.92 3.85 8.93
C ILE A 189 8.73 4.06 7.66
N ARG A 190 9.38 5.22 7.50
CA ARG A 190 10.26 5.51 6.36
C ARG A 190 11.36 4.46 6.22
N ASP A 191 12.12 4.21 7.29
CA ASP A 191 13.28 3.31 7.27
C ASP A 191 12.92 1.88 6.83
N ARG A 192 11.67 1.44 7.04
CA ARG A 192 11.19 0.09 6.69
C ARG A 192 10.45 0.02 5.37
N THR A 193 10.18 1.17 4.75
CA THR A 193 9.54 1.28 3.43
C THR A 193 10.54 1.71 2.36
N ALA A 194 11.63 2.39 2.72
CA ALA A 194 12.69 2.79 1.82
C ALA A 194 13.51 1.60 1.27
N ILE A 195 14.05 1.75 0.05
CA ILE A 195 15.06 0.84 -0.50
C ILE A 195 16.45 1.34 -0.11
N GLY A 196 17.04 0.74 0.91
CA GLY A 196 18.43 0.99 1.31
C GLY A 196 19.43 0.02 0.63
N PRO A 197 20.71 0.41 0.47
CA PRO A 197 21.77 -0.47 -0.05
C PRO A 197 22.10 -1.66 0.88
N GLU A 198 21.64 -1.62 2.13
CA GLU A 198 21.63 -2.75 3.06
C GLU A 198 20.19 -2.89 3.60
N GLU A 199 19.50 -3.98 3.25
CA GLU A 199 18.22 -4.35 3.88
C GLU A 199 18.45 -4.71 5.35
N THR A 200 18.68 -3.70 6.19
CA THR A 200 18.92 -3.86 7.64
C THR A 200 17.65 -4.21 8.41
N HIS A 201 16.48 -4.01 7.80
CA HIS A 201 15.18 -4.23 8.39
C HIS A 201 14.25 -5.07 7.50
N VAL A 202 13.30 -5.76 8.14
CA VAL A 202 12.20 -6.43 7.44
C VAL A 202 11.34 -5.37 6.78
N SER A 203 11.16 -5.46 5.47
CA SER A 203 10.39 -4.49 4.72
C SER A 203 8.91 -4.45 5.14
N TRP A 204 8.38 -3.25 5.32
CA TRP A 204 6.96 -2.96 5.56
C TRP A 204 6.21 -2.61 4.27
N ARG A 205 6.81 -2.83 3.10
CA ARG A 205 6.12 -2.68 1.81
C ARG A 205 4.97 -3.69 1.71
N GLY A 206 3.91 -3.32 1.00
CA GLY A 206 2.69 -4.11 0.89
C GLY A 206 1.73 -4.00 2.08
N HIS A 207 2.04 -3.15 3.06
CA HIS A 207 1.16 -2.82 4.19
C HIS A 207 0.46 -1.48 3.98
N ASP A 208 -0.67 -1.32 4.63
CA ASP A 208 -1.48 -0.10 4.58
C ASP A 208 -1.05 0.89 5.69
N PHE A 209 -1.12 2.19 5.42
CA PHE A 209 -0.76 3.24 6.36
C PHE A 209 -1.88 4.29 6.45
N ASP A 210 -2.46 4.46 7.65
CA ASP A 210 -3.59 5.35 7.89
C ASP A 210 -3.17 6.58 8.72
N PHE A 211 -2.88 7.67 8.01
CA PHE A 211 -2.60 9.00 8.56
C PHE A 211 -3.80 9.95 8.43
N THR A 212 -5.02 9.41 8.38
CA THR A 212 -6.25 10.21 8.29
C THR A 212 -6.33 11.20 9.45
N GLY A 213 -6.48 12.48 9.14
CA GLY A 213 -6.60 13.56 10.12
C GLY A 213 -5.35 13.83 10.95
N VAL A 214 -4.20 13.25 10.62
CA VAL A 214 -2.94 13.52 11.33
C VAL A 214 -2.53 14.97 11.11
N VAL A 215 -2.14 15.65 12.19
CA VAL A 215 -1.44 16.94 12.12
C VAL A 215 0.06 16.68 12.08
N PHE A 216 0.70 17.05 10.97
CA PHE A 216 2.14 17.00 10.77
C PHE A 216 2.76 18.36 11.11
N ASP A 217 3.78 18.30 11.96
CA ASP A 217 4.63 19.42 12.39
C ASP A 217 6.10 19.21 11.95
N GLY A 218 6.25 18.48 10.85
CA GLY A 218 7.49 17.99 10.27
C GLY A 218 7.52 16.46 10.18
N GLY A 219 8.48 15.95 9.40
CA GLY A 219 8.65 14.51 9.20
C GLY A 219 9.47 14.21 7.95
N ASP A 220 10.03 13.02 7.89
CA ASP A 220 10.84 12.56 6.75
C ASP A 220 10.32 11.21 6.27
N PHE A 221 9.78 11.21 5.06
CA PHE A 221 9.37 10.06 4.26
C PHE A 221 10.17 10.00 2.94
N SER A 222 11.32 10.68 2.85
CA SER A 222 12.12 10.69 1.64
C SER A 222 12.52 9.27 1.26
N ASP A 223 12.50 8.98 -0.04
CA ASP A 223 12.89 7.71 -0.65
C ASP A 223 12.08 6.48 -0.15
N ALA A 224 10.99 6.71 0.58
CA ALA A 224 10.09 5.65 1.02
C ALA A 224 9.32 5.08 -0.18
N GLU A 225 9.09 3.77 -0.20
CA GLU A 225 8.28 3.13 -1.23
C GLU A 225 7.02 2.51 -0.63
N PHE A 226 5.91 3.23 -0.80
CA PHE A 226 4.58 2.78 -0.45
C PHE A 226 3.94 2.07 -1.64
N VAL A 227 4.39 0.83 -1.87
CA VAL A 227 3.88 -0.03 -2.94
C VAL A 227 3.17 -1.26 -2.41
N GLY A 228 2.08 -1.66 -3.06
CA GLY A 228 1.34 -2.88 -2.75
C GLY A 228 0.37 -2.79 -1.56
N GLY A 229 0.37 -1.66 -0.84
CA GLY A 229 -0.64 -1.27 0.14
C GLY A 229 -1.17 0.14 -0.17
N THR A 230 -2.11 0.63 0.63
CA THR A 230 -2.68 1.99 0.49
C THR A 230 -2.14 2.94 1.55
N VAL A 231 -2.03 4.22 1.21
CA VAL A 231 -1.66 5.28 2.16
C VAL A 231 -2.74 6.35 2.18
N HIS A 232 -3.27 6.63 3.37
CA HIS A 232 -4.34 7.61 3.59
C HIS A 232 -3.83 8.80 4.39
N PHE A 233 -3.85 9.98 3.78
CA PHE A 233 -3.66 11.31 4.37
C PHE A 233 -4.97 12.12 4.32
N THR A 234 -6.12 11.46 4.23
CA THR A 234 -7.43 12.09 4.15
C THR A 234 -7.62 13.09 5.31
N GLY A 235 -7.86 14.35 4.99
CA GLY A 235 -8.03 15.43 5.97
C GLY A 235 -6.81 15.71 6.86
N ALA A 236 -5.62 15.16 6.53
CA ALA A 236 -4.39 15.46 7.25
C ALA A 236 -4.04 16.95 7.14
N VAL A 237 -3.34 17.48 8.14
CA VAL A 237 -2.94 18.89 8.20
C VAL A 237 -1.42 18.99 8.26
N PHE A 238 -0.82 19.55 7.23
CA PHE A 238 0.58 19.96 7.19
C PHE A 238 0.66 21.39 7.74
N ALA A 239 0.77 21.47 9.06
CA ALA A 239 0.59 22.70 9.82
C ALA A 239 1.88 23.50 9.92
N ASP A 240 2.99 22.82 10.23
CA ASP A 240 4.30 23.44 10.43
C ASP A 240 5.41 22.41 10.17
N GLY A 241 6.66 22.84 10.20
CA GLY A 241 7.82 22.00 9.93
C GLY A 241 7.87 21.50 8.49
N ARG A 242 9.07 21.16 8.01
CA ARG A 242 9.20 20.55 6.69
C ARG A 242 8.76 19.08 6.76
N VAL A 243 7.86 18.67 5.87
CA VAL A 243 7.54 17.26 5.64
C VAL A 243 8.10 16.86 4.29
N ASP A 244 9.08 15.96 4.31
CA ASP A 244 9.83 15.54 3.14
C ASP A 244 9.28 14.23 2.56
N PHE A 245 8.85 14.27 1.31
CA PHE A 245 8.43 13.14 0.48
C PHE A 245 9.31 13.07 -0.80
N SER A 246 10.50 13.67 -0.79
CA SER A 246 11.38 13.68 -1.96
C SER A 246 11.76 12.24 -2.34
N GLY A 247 11.68 11.91 -3.61
CA GLY A 247 11.95 10.56 -4.12
C GLY A 247 10.97 9.47 -3.67
N VAL A 248 9.88 9.82 -2.98
CA VAL A 248 8.88 8.83 -2.54
C VAL A 248 8.24 8.15 -3.75
N ARG A 249 7.90 6.87 -3.61
CA ARG A 249 7.09 6.14 -4.59
C ARG A 249 5.76 5.71 -3.99
N PHE A 250 4.65 6.15 -4.57
CA PHE A 250 3.30 5.71 -4.24
C PHE A 250 2.72 4.87 -5.38
N SER A 251 2.16 3.70 -5.06
CA SER A 251 1.26 2.98 -5.98
C SER A 251 -0.21 3.40 -5.86
N GLY A 252 -0.51 4.31 -4.93
CA GLY A 252 -1.84 4.82 -4.63
C GLY A 252 -1.83 5.54 -3.29
N VAL A 253 -2.37 6.75 -3.25
CA VAL A 253 -2.35 7.62 -2.06
C VAL A 253 -3.53 8.58 -2.06
N ASP A 254 -4.11 8.79 -0.88
CA ASP A 254 -5.30 9.63 -0.70
C ASP A 254 -4.99 10.82 0.22
N PHE A 255 -4.82 12.00 -0.37
CA PHE A 255 -4.72 13.32 0.28
C PHE A 255 -6.05 14.10 0.20
N SER A 256 -7.20 13.44 0.02
CA SER A 256 -8.49 14.14 -0.12
C SER A 256 -8.79 14.99 1.12
N GLY A 257 -9.14 16.25 0.90
CA GLY A 257 -9.38 17.24 1.94
C GLY A 257 -8.17 17.61 2.81
N ALA A 258 -6.94 17.16 2.47
CA ALA A 258 -5.73 17.53 3.20
C ALA A 258 -5.46 19.03 3.15
N GLN A 259 -4.81 19.57 4.17
CA GLN A 259 -4.57 21.00 4.36
C GLN A 259 -3.06 21.27 4.43
N PHE A 260 -2.54 22.01 3.45
CA PHE A 260 -1.16 22.46 3.36
C PHE A 260 -1.12 23.94 3.76
N SER A 261 -0.89 24.21 5.05
CA SER A 261 -1.21 25.51 5.66
C SER A 261 -0.03 26.29 6.23
N GLY A 262 1.11 25.65 6.52
CA GLY A 262 2.30 26.37 6.98
C GLY A 262 3.61 25.68 6.66
N GLY A 263 3.80 24.45 7.13
CA GLY A 263 5.00 23.64 6.88
C GLY A 263 5.24 23.39 5.39
N GLY A 264 6.47 23.56 4.92
CA GLY A 264 6.85 23.22 3.54
C GLY A 264 6.71 21.71 3.29
N VAL A 265 6.15 21.31 2.15
CA VAL A 265 5.99 19.91 1.78
C VAL A 265 6.68 19.64 0.45
N ASP A 266 7.69 18.77 0.47
CA ASP A 266 8.54 18.52 -0.68
C ASP A 266 8.27 17.12 -1.26
N PHE A 267 7.74 17.05 -2.48
CA PHE A 267 7.54 15.87 -3.31
C PHE A 267 8.52 15.86 -4.50
N VAL A 268 9.72 16.42 -4.32
CA VAL A 268 10.71 16.54 -5.40
C VAL A 268 11.10 15.15 -5.89
N ASN A 269 11.08 14.91 -7.20
CA ASN A 269 11.31 13.58 -7.80
C ASN A 269 10.34 12.48 -7.32
N ALA A 270 9.22 12.81 -6.68
CA ALA A 270 8.24 11.82 -6.26
C ALA A 270 7.63 11.08 -7.46
N VAL A 271 7.32 9.80 -7.29
CA VAL A 271 6.69 8.98 -8.32
C VAL A 271 5.33 8.48 -7.84
N PHE A 272 4.29 8.90 -8.54
CA PHE A 272 2.91 8.48 -8.34
C PHE A 272 2.53 7.55 -9.49
N ALA A 273 2.55 6.23 -9.24
CA ALA A 273 2.45 5.20 -10.27
C ALA A 273 1.15 4.36 -10.19
N ASP A 274 0.51 4.10 -11.34
CA ASP A 274 -0.44 3.01 -11.63
C ASP A 274 -1.65 2.84 -10.68
N GLY A 275 -1.95 3.83 -9.84
CA GLY A 275 -3.06 3.81 -8.89
C GLY A 275 -3.82 5.12 -8.79
N GLN A 276 -4.70 5.20 -7.81
CA GLN A 276 -5.46 6.42 -7.53
C GLN A 276 -4.63 7.34 -6.64
N VAL A 277 -4.45 8.57 -7.07
CA VAL A 277 -3.75 9.64 -6.37
C VAL A 277 -4.76 10.76 -6.17
N ASP A 278 -5.26 10.93 -4.96
CA ASP A 278 -6.41 11.80 -4.72
C ASP A 278 -6.02 13.01 -3.87
N PHE A 279 -6.04 14.20 -4.45
CA PHE A 279 -5.93 15.51 -3.78
C PHE A 279 -7.27 16.27 -3.82
N SER A 280 -8.39 15.58 -4.03
CA SER A 280 -9.68 16.24 -4.18
C SER A 280 -10.07 17.03 -2.93
N GLY A 281 -10.49 18.27 -3.12
CA GLY A 281 -10.82 19.19 -2.03
C GLY A 281 -9.63 19.59 -1.15
N ALA A 282 -8.40 19.22 -1.50
CA ALA A 282 -7.21 19.64 -0.75
C ALA A 282 -7.04 21.16 -0.79
N ARG A 283 -6.46 21.73 0.27
CA ARG A 283 -6.30 23.16 0.46
C ARG A 283 -4.84 23.53 0.61
N PHE A 284 -4.32 24.31 -0.33
CA PHE A 284 -2.99 24.91 -0.31
C PHE A 284 -3.17 26.38 0.07
N SER A 285 -2.84 26.74 1.31
CA SER A 285 -3.26 28.03 1.90
C SER A 285 -2.13 28.83 2.56
N GLY A 286 -0.91 28.31 2.59
CA GLY A 286 0.23 29.01 3.18
C GLY A 286 1.56 28.27 3.06
N ALA A 287 1.54 26.95 2.85
CA ALA A 287 2.74 26.16 2.63
C ALA A 287 3.36 26.38 1.24
N ARG A 288 4.69 26.27 1.15
CA ARG A 288 5.35 25.92 -0.11
C ARG A 288 5.15 24.43 -0.34
N VAL A 289 4.53 24.04 -1.45
CA VAL A 289 4.41 22.63 -1.85
C VAL A 289 5.12 22.41 -3.16
N ASN A 290 6.09 21.49 -3.17
CA ASN A 290 7.03 21.33 -4.25
C ASN A 290 6.90 19.94 -4.88
N PHE A 291 6.48 19.88 -6.13
CA PHE A 291 6.38 18.70 -6.99
C PHE A 291 7.39 18.77 -8.14
N VAL A 292 8.51 19.49 -7.98
CA VAL A 292 9.53 19.60 -9.01
C VAL A 292 10.03 18.22 -9.43
N ASP A 293 10.08 17.99 -10.74
CA ASP A 293 10.45 16.72 -11.37
C ASP A 293 9.60 15.50 -10.92
N ALA A 294 8.44 15.73 -10.29
CA ALA A 294 7.54 14.65 -9.90
C ALA A 294 6.92 13.99 -11.13
N ARG A 295 6.69 12.68 -11.04
CA ARG A 295 6.10 11.88 -12.13
C ARG A 295 4.74 11.37 -11.72
N PHE A 296 3.74 11.77 -12.48
CA PHE A 296 2.37 11.33 -12.38
C PHE A 296 2.07 10.45 -13.60
N SER A 297 2.10 9.13 -13.41
CA SER A 297 1.96 8.17 -14.50
C SER A 297 1.04 7.02 -14.13
N GLY A 298 0.16 6.62 -15.03
CA GLY A 298 -0.82 5.56 -14.79
C GLY A 298 -1.97 6.02 -13.87
N GLY A 299 -3.14 5.42 -14.04
CA GLY A 299 -4.28 5.64 -13.14
C GLY A 299 -4.94 7.03 -13.21
N THR A 300 -5.43 7.52 -12.07
CA THR A 300 -6.13 8.81 -11.95
C THR A 300 -5.48 9.65 -10.87
N VAL A 301 -5.09 10.87 -11.22
CA VAL A 301 -4.61 11.90 -10.30
C VAL A 301 -5.68 12.98 -10.21
N SER A 302 -6.35 13.12 -9.07
CA SER A 302 -7.45 14.08 -8.92
C SER A 302 -7.03 15.25 -8.05
N PHE A 303 -7.12 16.46 -8.58
CA PHE A 303 -7.13 17.73 -7.85
C PHE A 303 -8.53 18.37 -7.90
N SER A 304 -9.58 17.56 -8.10
CA SER A 304 -10.94 18.06 -8.22
C SER A 304 -11.34 18.88 -6.99
N PHE A 305 -11.90 20.08 -7.19
CA PHE A 305 -12.25 21.00 -6.11
C PHE A 305 -11.10 21.42 -5.18
N ALA A 306 -9.84 21.15 -5.55
CA ALA A 306 -8.69 21.64 -4.79
C ALA A 306 -8.62 23.17 -4.83
N ARG A 307 -8.09 23.77 -3.76
CA ARG A 307 -8.01 25.23 -3.62
C ARG A 307 -6.58 25.66 -3.35
N PHE A 308 -6.02 26.45 -4.26
CA PHE A 308 -4.70 27.06 -4.17
C PHE A 308 -4.90 28.53 -3.84
N SER A 309 -4.72 28.91 -2.57
CA SER A 309 -5.12 30.20 -2.01
C SER A 309 -4.05 30.91 -1.18
N GLY A 310 -2.88 30.30 -1.02
CA GLY A 310 -1.74 30.90 -0.36
C GLY A 310 -0.53 29.97 -0.41
N GLY A 311 0.66 30.55 -0.21
CA GLY A 311 1.92 29.87 -0.50
C GLY A 311 2.13 29.70 -2.01
N THR A 312 3.13 28.91 -2.38
CA THR A 312 3.50 28.60 -3.77
C THR A 312 3.39 27.10 -3.98
N VAL A 313 2.79 26.68 -5.10
CA VAL A 313 2.80 25.26 -5.51
C VAL A 313 3.59 25.13 -6.80
N ASP A 314 4.63 24.31 -6.78
CA ASP A 314 5.59 24.21 -7.87
C ASP A 314 5.56 22.82 -8.50
N PHE A 315 5.16 22.70 -9.76
CA PHE A 315 5.20 21.49 -10.58
C PHE A 315 6.25 21.60 -11.69
N SER A 316 7.29 22.43 -11.51
CA SER A 316 8.26 22.63 -12.59
C SER A 316 9.00 21.34 -12.94
N GLY A 317 9.12 21.03 -14.23
CA GLY A 317 9.68 19.76 -14.72
C GLY A 317 8.83 18.52 -14.43
N ALA A 318 7.65 18.66 -13.82
CA ALA A 318 6.80 17.52 -13.53
C ALA A 318 6.26 16.89 -14.82
N ALA A 319 6.20 15.55 -14.86
CA ALA A 319 5.66 14.80 -15.98
C ALA A 319 4.29 14.23 -15.63
N PHE A 320 3.28 14.58 -16.42
CA PHE A 320 1.93 14.06 -16.37
C PHE A 320 1.71 13.18 -17.59
N SER A 321 1.95 11.87 -17.43
CA SER A 321 1.86 10.91 -18.52
C SER A 321 0.78 9.85 -18.29
N ASP A 322 0.27 9.25 -19.36
CA ASP A 322 -0.47 7.97 -19.33
C ASP A 322 -1.53 7.86 -18.22
N GLY A 323 -2.69 8.50 -18.34
CA GLY A 323 -3.69 8.44 -17.26
C GLY A 323 -4.71 9.57 -17.34
N THR A 324 -5.39 9.86 -16.23
CA THR A 324 -6.26 11.04 -16.11
C THR A 324 -5.75 11.95 -15.00
N VAL A 325 -5.50 13.22 -15.30
CA VAL A 325 -5.18 14.26 -14.31
C VAL A 325 -6.33 15.25 -14.28
N ASP A 326 -7.03 15.36 -13.15
CA ASP A 326 -8.30 16.07 -13.06
C ASP A 326 -8.24 17.26 -12.12
N PHE A 327 -8.22 18.48 -12.66
CA PHE A 327 -8.37 19.76 -11.95
C PHE A 327 -9.80 20.32 -12.07
N THR A 328 -10.81 19.47 -12.27
CA THR A 328 -12.20 19.91 -12.39
C THR A 328 -12.62 20.74 -11.19
N ARG A 329 -13.08 21.97 -11.45
CA ARG A 329 -13.48 22.96 -10.43
C ARG A 329 -12.40 23.27 -9.38
N ALA A 330 -11.12 23.05 -9.70
CA ALA A 330 -10.04 23.57 -8.88
C ALA A 330 -10.01 25.10 -8.95
N ALA A 331 -9.60 25.75 -7.86
CA ALA A 331 -9.52 27.20 -7.77
C ALA A 331 -8.07 27.64 -7.52
N PHE A 332 -7.56 28.49 -8.40
CA PHE A 332 -6.22 29.05 -8.41
C PHE A 332 -6.28 30.55 -8.09
N ASP A 333 -5.80 30.90 -6.89
CA ASP A 333 -5.80 32.24 -6.32
C ASP A 333 -4.39 32.66 -5.83
N THR A 334 -3.38 31.84 -6.09
CA THR A 334 -1.98 32.05 -5.72
C THR A 334 -1.04 31.63 -6.85
N GLU A 335 0.27 31.76 -6.63
CA GLU A 335 1.30 31.33 -7.57
C GLU A 335 1.37 29.79 -7.68
N VAL A 336 1.21 29.30 -8.92
CA VAL A 336 1.38 27.89 -9.28
C VAL A 336 2.27 27.78 -10.51
N HIS A 337 3.36 27.04 -10.42
CA HIS A 337 4.31 26.87 -11.53
C HIS A 337 4.15 25.50 -12.18
N PHE A 338 4.10 25.48 -13.50
CA PHE A 338 4.16 24.30 -14.38
C PHE A 338 5.29 24.49 -15.40
N THR A 339 6.35 25.23 -15.03
CA THR A 339 7.45 25.56 -15.93
C THR A 339 8.15 24.28 -16.37
N ASP A 340 8.41 24.11 -17.67
CA ASP A 340 8.99 22.87 -18.23
C ASP A 340 8.20 21.57 -17.93
N ALA A 341 6.93 21.66 -17.49
CA ALA A 341 6.11 20.48 -17.22
C ALA A 341 5.69 19.79 -18.53
N GLU A 342 5.63 18.46 -18.52
CA GLU A 342 5.20 17.65 -19.66
C GLU A 342 3.78 17.12 -19.45
N PHE A 343 2.90 17.30 -20.44
CA PHE A 343 1.57 16.71 -20.48
C PHE A 343 1.46 15.78 -21.70
N SER A 344 1.52 14.46 -21.49
CA SER A 344 1.55 13.46 -22.56
C SER A 344 0.74 12.19 -22.26
N GLY A 345 0.42 11.38 -23.29
CA GLY A 345 -0.11 10.01 -23.15
C GLY A 345 -1.47 9.82 -22.45
N GLY A 346 -2.11 10.88 -21.94
CA GLY A 346 -3.30 10.82 -21.10
C GLY A 346 -4.29 11.97 -21.31
N THR A 347 -5.18 12.16 -20.35
CA THR A 347 -6.20 13.22 -20.36
C THR A 347 -6.01 14.16 -19.17
N VAL A 348 -5.96 15.46 -19.41
CA VAL A 348 -5.86 16.49 -18.37
C VAL A 348 -7.07 17.40 -18.45
N HIS A 349 -7.81 17.52 -17.35
CA HIS A 349 -9.04 18.31 -17.29
C HIS A 349 -8.87 19.53 -16.39
N PHE A 350 -9.17 20.71 -16.91
CA PHE A 350 -9.36 21.94 -16.13
C PHE A 350 -10.83 22.38 -16.16
N THR A 351 -11.75 21.41 -16.24
CA THR A 351 -13.16 21.69 -16.49
C THR A 351 -13.76 22.53 -15.37
N GLY A 352 -14.25 23.73 -15.68
CA GLY A 352 -14.80 24.64 -14.67
C GLY A 352 -13.78 25.14 -13.65
N ALA A 353 -12.47 25.02 -13.91
CA ALA A 353 -11.44 25.57 -13.04
C ALA A 353 -11.54 27.10 -12.99
N GLU A 354 -11.25 27.68 -11.84
CA GLU A 354 -11.29 29.13 -11.61
C GLU A 354 -9.87 29.67 -11.41
N PHE A 355 -9.50 30.70 -12.18
CA PHE A 355 -8.24 31.42 -12.07
C PHE A 355 -8.54 32.85 -11.61
N SER A 356 -8.61 33.07 -10.30
CA SER A 356 -9.05 34.33 -9.69
C SER A 356 -7.92 35.25 -9.23
N GLY A 357 -6.74 34.71 -8.98
CA GLY A 357 -5.60 35.45 -8.43
C GLY A 357 -4.28 34.72 -8.66
N GLY A 358 -3.16 35.39 -8.36
CA GLY A 358 -1.82 34.86 -8.59
C GLY A 358 -1.47 34.65 -10.06
N THR A 359 -0.38 33.91 -10.28
CA THR A 359 0.10 33.51 -11.61
C THR A 359 0.13 31.99 -11.70
N VAL A 360 -0.52 31.44 -12.73
CA VAL A 360 -0.32 30.05 -13.15
C VAL A 360 0.59 30.06 -14.37
N ASP A 361 1.84 29.66 -14.18
CA ASP A 361 2.92 29.78 -15.15
C ASP A 361 3.15 28.45 -15.88
N TYR A 362 2.91 28.41 -17.19
CA TYR A 362 3.16 27.27 -18.08
C TYR A 362 4.33 27.54 -19.04
N THR A 363 5.25 28.42 -18.68
CA THR A 363 6.43 28.73 -19.50
C THR A 363 7.19 27.45 -19.84
N ALA A 364 7.46 27.23 -21.13
CA ALA A 364 8.14 26.04 -21.65
C ALA A 364 7.46 24.68 -21.38
N ALA A 365 6.23 24.66 -20.86
CA ALA A 365 5.46 23.44 -20.71
C ALA A 365 5.15 22.80 -22.08
N GLU A 366 5.21 21.47 -22.16
CA GLU A 366 4.96 20.70 -23.38
C GLU A 366 3.57 20.06 -23.35
N PHE A 367 2.72 20.41 -24.33
CA PHE A 367 1.41 19.81 -24.55
C PHE A 367 1.47 18.83 -25.74
N SER A 368 1.66 17.55 -25.43
CA SER A 368 1.85 16.50 -26.45
C SER A 368 0.59 16.25 -27.28
N THR A 369 0.77 15.68 -28.48
CA THR A 369 -0.33 15.28 -29.37
C THR A 369 -0.92 13.91 -29.03
N SER A 370 -0.25 13.12 -28.19
CA SER A 370 -0.68 11.77 -27.79
C SER A 370 -1.76 11.78 -26.70
N GLY A 371 -2.01 12.92 -26.08
CA GLY A 371 -3.01 13.12 -25.03
C GLY A 371 -4.01 14.23 -25.36
N THR A 372 -4.90 14.52 -24.41
CA THR A 372 -5.85 15.63 -24.49
C THR A 372 -5.74 16.51 -23.25
N VAL A 373 -5.75 17.82 -23.44
CA VAL A 373 -5.83 18.80 -22.35
C VAL A 373 -7.01 19.69 -22.65
N SER A 374 -7.99 19.78 -21.75
CA SER A 374 -9.22 20.57 -21.94
C SER A 374 -9.40 21.61 -20.85
N PHE A 375 -9.76 22.83 -21.26
CA PHE A 375 -10.13 23.95 -20.41
C PHE A 375 -11.64 24.24 -20.47
N ALA A 376 -12.45 23.21 -20.73
CA ALA A 376 -13.90 23.37 -20.88
C ALA A 376 -14.53 24.14 -19.71
N ALA A 377 -15.23 25.24 -20.01
CA ALA A 377 -15.87 26.09 -19.00
C ALA A 377 -14.92 26.69 -17.93
N ALA A 378 -13.61 26.75 -18.16
CA ALA A 378 -12.68 27.43 -17.27
C ALA A 378 -12.97 28.94 -17.18
N HIS A 379 -12.71 29.52 -16.01
CA HIS A 379 -13.01 30.91 -15.70
C HIS A 379 -11.74 31.71 -15.37
N PHE A 380 -11.39 32.67 -16.21
CA PHE A 380 -10.26 33.59 -16.00
C PHE A 380 -10.77 34.91 -15.40
N ARG A 381 -10.58 35.11 -14.09
CA ARG A 381 -11.22 36.18 -13.29
C ARG A 381 -10.24 37.04 -12.46
N GLY A 382 -9.00 37.21 -12.93
CA GLY A 382 -8.05 38.14 -12.32
C GLY A 382 -6.62 37.63 -12.22
N GLY A 383 -6.46 36.30 -12.11
CA GLY A 383 -5.15 35.66 -12.16
C GLY A 383 -4.55 35.70 -13.57
N LEU A 384 -3.22 35.68 -13.63
CA LEU A 384 -2.48 35.50 -14.88
C LEU A 384 -2.32 34.00 -15.15
N VAL A 385 -2.77 33.51 -16.30
CA VAL A 385 -2.45 32.20 -16.84
C VAL A 385 -1.50 32.42 -18.00
N ASP A 386 -0.20 32.17 -17.79
CA ASP A 386 0.84 32.45 -18.78
C ASP A 386 1.26 31.17 -19.51
N LEU A 387 0.73 30.96 -20.71
CA LEU A 387 1.17 29.91 -21.63
C LEU A 387 2.03 30.49 -22.78
N SER A 388 2.54 31.72 -22.67
CA SER A 388 3.15 32.43 -23.82
C SER A 388 4.29 31.68 -24.50
N SER A 389 5.03 30.86 -23.74
CA SER A 389 6.14 30.01 -24.22
C SER A 389 5.82 28.51 -24.19
N ALA A 390 4.55 28.13 -24.03
CA ALA A 390 4.15 26.72 -24.10
C ALA A 390 4.38 26.14 -25.51
N MET A 391 4.70 24.85 -25.56
CA MET A 391 5.00 24.10 -26.77
C MET A 391 3.93 23.05 -27.06
N GLY A 392 3.89 22.56 -28.31
CA GLY A 392 2.96 21.51 -28.72
C GLY A 392 1.59 22.02 -29.16
N ARG A 393 0.56 21.18 -28.99
CA ARG A 393 -0.81 21.46 -29.46
C ARG A 393 -1.54 22.38 -28.47
N ALA A 394 -2.28 23.36 -28.99
CA ALA A 394 -3.17 24.18 -28.17
C ALA A 394 -4.20 23.31 -27.42
N PRO A 395 -4.37 23.47 -26.10
CA PRO A 395 -5.40 22.76 -25.35
C PRO A 395 -6.81 23.01 -25.91
N ASP A 396 -7.64 21.99 -25.84
CA ASP A 396 -9.03 22.05 -26.25
C ASP A 396 -9.80 23.02 -25.34
N ASP A 397 -10.79 23.73 -25.90
CA ASP A 397 -11.65 24.70 -25.22
C ASP A 397 -10.93 25.91 -24.56
N LEU A 398 -9.62 26.06 -24.73
CA LEU A 398 -8.85 27.18 -24.18
C LEU A 398 -9.07 28.49 -24.95
N LEU A 399 -9.10 28.40 -26.28
CA LEU A 399 -9.18 29.57 -27.15
C LEU A 399 -10.64 29.92 -27.43
N PRO A 400 -11.01 31.21 -27.37
CA PRO A 400 -12.36 31.63 -27.73
C PRO A 400 -12.58 31.43 -29.24
N PRO A 401 -13.86 31.40 -29.69
CA PRO A 401 -14.18 31.35 -31.11
C PRO A 401 -13.46 32.44 -31.91
N GLN A 402 -13.13 32.13 -33.17
CA GLN A 402 -12.36 33.02 -34.04
C GLN A 402 -12.86 34.47 -34.03
N GLY A 403 -11.91 35.41 -33.93
CA GLY A 403 -12.19 36.85 -33.93
C GLY A 403 -12.56 37.45 -32.57
N ARG A 404 -12.71 36.65 -31.50
CA ARG A 404 -12.89 37.16 -30.14
C ARG A 404 -11.54 37.39 -29.44
N PRO A 405 -11.39 38.45 -28.64
CA PRO A 405 -10.19 38.67 -27.83
C PRO A 405 -10.05 37.55 -26.79
N LEU A 406 -8.81 37.27 -26.37
CA LEU A 406 -8.59 36.38 -25.24
C LEU A 406 -9.20 36.93 -23.95
N PRO A 407 -9.63 36.06 -23.02
CA PRO A 407 -9.97 36.45 -21.67
C PRO A 407 -8.84 37.27 -21.01
N PRO A 408 -9.17 38.28 -20.19
CA PRO A 408 -8.18 38.96 -19.37
C PRO A 408 -7.40 37.96 -18.53
N GLY A 409 -6.08 38.17 -18.42
CA GLY A 409 -5.20 37.27 -17.68
C GLY A 409 -4.76 36.03 -18.46
N LEU A 410 -5.30 35.72 -19.66
CA LEU A 410 -4.81 34.59 -20.46
C LEU A 410 -3.76 35.03 -21.48
N ARG A 411 -2.56 34.45 -21.42
CA ARG A 411 -1.51 34.59 -22.45
C ARG A 411 -1.25 33.24 -23.09
N VAL A 412 -1.12 33.23 -24.42
CA VAL A 412 -0.89 32.01 -25.21
C VAL A 412 0.14 32.31 -26.31
N PRO A 413 0.81 31.28 -26.85
CA PRO A 413 1.78 31.47 -27.91
C PRO A 413 1.13 31.99 -29.20
N PRO A 414 1.83 32.82 -30.00
CA PRO A 414 1.31 33.33 -31.26
C PRO A 414 0.87 32.22 -32.23
N GLN A 415 1.59 31.10 -32.27
CA GLN A 415 1.29 29.96 -33.14
C GLN A 415 -0.05 29.29 -32.85
N TRP A 416 -0.56 29.35 -31.61
CA TRP A 416 -1.87 28.79 -31.27
C TRP A 416 -3.03 29.66 -31.74
N ARG A 417 -2.78 30.95 -32.04
CA ARG A 417 -3.80 31.87 -32.54
C ARG A 417 -3.95 31.86 -34.06
N SER A 418 -2.95 31.35 -34.76
CA SER A 418 -2.95 31.26 -36.22
C SER A 418 -3.52 29.91 -36.64
N PRO A 419 -4.46 29.85 -37.59
CA PRO A 419 -4.80 28.58 -38.19
C PRO A 419 -3.55 28.05 -38.88
N THR A 420 -3.05 26.88 -38.46
CA THR A 420 -2.07 26.13 -39.24
C THR A 420 -2.69 25.89 -40.63
N PRO A 421 -2.05 26.31 -41.73
CA PRO A 421 -2.61 26.17 -43.07
C PRO A 421 -2.84 24.72 -43.49
#